data_AF-A0A943L5D7-F1
#
_entry.id   AF-A0A943L5D7-F1
#
_cell.length_a   1.000
_cell.length_b   1.000
_cell.length_c   1.000
_cell.angle_alpha   90.00
_cell.angle_beta   90.00
_cell.angle_gamma   90.00
#
_symmetry.space_group_name_H-M   'P 1'
#
loop_
_entity.id
_entity.type
_entity.pdbx_description
1 polymer ?
#
loop_
_entity_poly.entity_id
_entity_poly.type
_entity_poly.pdbx_seq_one_letter_code
_entity_poly.pdbx_strand_id
1 'polypeptide(L)'
;MDELIKAIDKYENGTKLIYEFEDKGKILGETDTIYESDNGLDLDEEGYEEYYVAVVKVISILQHSDVAKDIKVNSLIEIFYKYPISGIELEDGSLIWSRG
;
A
#
# COMPACT_ATOMS: atom_id res chain seq x y z
N MET A 1 8.48 8.99 -7.29
CA MET A 1 7.90 8.18 -6.21
C MET A 1 7.39 9.09 -5.10
N ASP A 2 6.15 8.89 -4.65
CA ASP A 2 5.54 9.65 -3.55
C ASP A 2 6.00 9.14 -2.17
N GLU A 3 5.68 9.87 -1.10
CA GLU A 3 6.17 9.57 0.26
C GLU A 3 5.66 8.23 0.82
N LEU A 4 4.48 7.75 0.39
CA LEU A 4 3.97 6.44 0.81
C LEU A 4 4.85 5.34 0.24
N ILE A 5 5.10 5.35 -1.07
CA ILE A 5 5.92 4.31 -1.71
C ILE A 5 7.39 4.43 -1.28
N LYS A 6 7.92 5.64 -1.10
CA LYS A 6 9.27 5.83 -0.52
C LYS A 6 9.40 5.24 0.87
N ALA A 7 8.35 5.28 1.69
CA ALA A 7 8.39 4.69 3.02
C ALA A 7 8.43 3.15 2.95
N ILE A 8 7.71 2.56 1.99
CA ILE A 8 7.71 1.11 1.75
C ILE A 8 9.07 0.67 1.18
N ASP A 9 9.61 1.39 0.19
CA ASP A 9 10.87 1.08 -0.53
C ASP A 9 12.13 1.13 0.37
N LYS A 10 12.06 1.79 1.53
CA LYS A 10 13.15 1.77 2.53
C LYS A 10 13.41 0.39 3.14
N TYR A 11 12.45 -0.52 3.01
CA TYR A 11 12.52 -1.85 3.59
C TYR A 11 12.79 -2.87 2.49
N GLU A 12 13.72 -3.79 2.75
CA GLU A 12 14.07 -4.85 1.79
C GLU A 12 12.82 -5.68 1.45
N ASN A 13 12.73 -6.12 0.18
CA ASN A 13 11.69 -7.06 -0.25
C ASN A 13 11.64 -8.27 0.70
N GLY A 14 10.42 -8.63 1.12
CA GLY A 14 10.21 -9.65 2.14
C GLY A 14 10.01 -9.10 3.56
N THR A 15 10.26 -7.81 3.80
CA THR A 15 9.90 -7.18 5.08
C THR A 15 8.39 -7.11 5.23
N LYS A 16 7.88 -7.51 6.40
CA LYS A 16 6.46 -7.44 6.72
C LYS A 16 6.13 -6.09 7.33
N LEU A 17 5.10 -5.46 6.79
CA LEU A 17 4.59 -4.17 7.24
C LEU A 17 3.10 -4.31 7.59
N ILE A 18 2.67 -3.59 8.62
CA ILE A 18 1.27 -3.47 8.98
C ILE A 18 0.71 -2.24 8.27
N TYR A 19 -0.29 -2.44 7.42
CA TYR A 19 -0.98 -1.37 6.71
C TYR A 19 -2.31 -1.11 7.40
N GLU A 20 -2.51 0.10 7.90
CA GLU A 20 -3.78 0.58 8.45
C GLU A 20 -4.55 1.35 7.37
N PHE A 21 -5.81 1.02 7.20
CA PHE A 21 -6.73 1.71 6.30
C PHE A 21 -7.39 2.91 6.99
N GLU A 22 -7.96 3.83 6.21
CA GLU A 22 -8.68 5.00 6.73
C GLU A 22 -9.88 4.61 7.62
N ASP A 23 -10.50 3.46 7.36
CA ASP A 23 -11.61 2.89 8.13
C ASP A 23 -11.16 1.97 9.29
N LYS A 24 -9.89 2.07 9.70
CA LYS A 24 -9.27 1.29 10.78
C LYS A 24 -9.11 -0.20 10.53
N GLY A 25 -9.37 -0.69 9.31
CA GLY A 25 -8.92 -2.03 8.94
C GLY A 25 -7.40 -2.13 8.95
N LYS A 26 -6.88 -3.33 9.22
CA LYS A 26 -5.44 -3.59 9.25
C LYS A 26 -5.10 -4.90 8.56
N ILE A 27 -4.05 -4.90 7.76
CA ILE A 27 -3.44 -6.11 7.20
C ILE A 27 -1.95 -6.17 7.53
N LEU A 28 -1.43 -7.38 7.63
CA LEU A 28 0.00 -7.64 7.53
C LEU A 28 0.31 -7.97 6.08
N GLY A 29 1.18 -7.19 5.45
CA GLY A 29 1.57 -7.35 4.07
C GLY A 29 3.08 -7.51 3.92
N GLU A 30 3.49 -8.14 2.84
CA GLU A 30 4.88 -8.30 2.43
C GLU A 30 5.04 -7.69 1.04
N THR A 31 5.96 -6.73 0.87
CA THR A 31 6.22 -6.10 -0.42
C THR A 31 6.85 -7.12 -1.37
N ASP A 32 6.21 -7.31 -2.53
CA ASP A 32 6.67 -8.18 -3.60
C ASP A 32 7.52 -7.39 -4.62
N THR A 33 6.93 -6.36 -5.22
CA THR A 33 7.54 -5.55 -6.29
C THR A 33 7.05 -4.11 -6.23
N ILE A 34 7.89 -3.15 -6.61
CA ILE A 34 7.52 -1.73 -6.81
C ILE A 34 7.81 -1.36 -8.27
N TYR A 35 6.86 -0.69 -8.94
CA TYR A 35 6.99 -0.29 -10.34
C TYR A 35 6.26 1.04 -10.63
N GLU A 36 6.57 1.66 -11.77
CA GLU A 36 5.89 2.85 -12.29
C GLU A 36 4.65 2.44 -13.09
N SER A 37 3.53 3.13 -12.86
CA SER A 37 2.25 2.95 -13.53
C SER A 37 1.64 4.31 -13.85
N ASP A 38 0.55 4.32 -14.61
CA ASP A 38 -0.24 5.51 -14.89
C ASP A 38 -1.73 5.26 -14.65
N ASN A 39 -2.55 6.29 -14.82
CA ASN A 39 -4.00 6.22 -14.65
C ASN A 39 -4.74 5.73 -15.91
N GLY A 40 -4.02 5.22 -16.91
CA GLY A 40 -4.56 4.64 -18.14
C GLY A 40 -5.01 5.66 -19.19
N LEU A 41 -4.77 6.95 -18.96
CA LEU A 41 -5.04 8.00 -19.95
C LEU A 41 -3.90 8.12 -20.97
N ASP A 42 -4.18 8.70 -22.13
CA ASP A 42 -3.15 9.05 -23.09
C ASP A 42 -2.24 10.17 -22.55
N LEU A 43 -0.96 10.19 -22.95
CA LEU A 43 0.05 11.13 -22.44
C LEU A 43 -0.30 12.61 -22.63
N ASP A 44 -1.10 12.93 -23.65
CA ASP A 44 -1.56 14.28 -23.98
C ASP A 44 -2.95 14.60 -23.44
N GLU A 45 -3.61 13.65 -22.77
CA GLU A 45 -4.93 13.87 -22.16
C GLU A 45 -4.81 14.67 -20.85
N GLU A 46 -5.70 15.65 -20.67
CA GLU A 46 -5.76 16.43 -19.43
C GLU A 46 -6.07 15.52 -18.24
N GLY A 47 -5.18 15.51 -17.26
CA GLY A 47 -5.31 14.66 -16.08
C GLY A 47 -4.53 13.35 -16.16
N TYR A 48 -3.76 13.11 -17.22
CA TYR A 48 -2.74 12.06 -17.21
C TYR A 48 -1.82 12.19 -16.00
N GLU A 49 -1.58 11.07 -15.31
CA GLU A 49 -0.78 11.04 -14.09
C GLU A 49 0.01 9.73 -13.99
N GLU A 50 1.33 9.84 -13.91
CA GLU A 50 2.24 8.75 -13.55
C GLU A 50 2.38 8.66 -12.03
N TYR A 51 2.43 7.43 -11.51
CA TYR A 51 2.62 7.16 -10.10
C TYR A 51 3.35 5.84 -9.89
N TYR A 52 3.79 5.60 -8.65
CA TYR A 52 4.41 4.34 -8.29
C TYR A 52 3.40 3.46 -7.55
N VAL A 53 3.52 2.16 -7.79
CA VAL A 53 2.69 1.12 -7.18
C VAL A 53 3.59 0.16 -6.43
N ALA A 54 3.22 -0.16 -5.19
CA ALA A 54 3.78 -1.27 -4.43
C ALA A 54 2.79 -2.45 -4.48
N VAL A 55 3.23 -3.56 -5.06
CA VAL A 55 2.50 -4.84 -4.99
C VAL A 55 2.80 -5.47 -3.65
N VAL A 56 1.75 -5.73 -2.88
CA VAL A 56 1.84 -6.27 -1.52
C VAL A 56 1.09 -7.58 -1.44
N LYS A 57 1.79 -8.64 -1.00
CA LYS A 57 1.18 -9.91 -0.67
C LYS A 57 0.57 -9.85 0.72
N VAL A 58 -0.72 -10.18 0.80
CA VAL A 58 -1.45 -10.19 2.07
C VAL A 58 -1.09 -11.46 2.85
N ILE A 59 -0.42 -11.29 3.99
CA ILE A 59 -0.03 -12.38 4.88
C ILE A 59 -1.13 -12.70 5.89
N SER A 60 -1.77 -11.68 6.46
CA SER A 60 -2.90 -11.85 7.38
C SER A 60 -3.78 -10.61 7.43
N ILE A 61 -5.06 -10.80 7.73
CA ILE A 61 -5.97 -9.71 8.08
C ILE A 61 -5.97 -9.58 9.61
N LEU A 62 -5.47 -8.45 10.11
CA LEU A 62 -5.34 -8.17 11.54
C LEU A 62 -6.62 -7.53 12.10
N GLN A 63 -7.31 -6.73 11.28
CA GLN A 63 -8.56 -6.09 11.62
C GLN A 63 -9.43 -5.92 10.37
N HIS A 64 -10.65 -6.45 10.41
CA HIS A 64 -11.61 -6.32 9.32
C HIS A 64 -12.23 -4.92 9.25
N SER A 65 -12.56 -4.50 8.03
CA SER A 65 -13.21 -3.22 7.72
C SER A 65 -13.86 -3.28 6.34
N ASP A 66 -14.50 -2.20 5.89
CA ASP A 66 -15.14 -2.13 4.58
C ASP A 66 -14.10 -2.13 3.45
N VAL A 67 -12.95 -1.49 3.65
CA VAL A 67 -11.79 -1.56 2.72
C VAL A 67 -11.22 -2.98 2.69
N ALA A 68 -11.13 -3.64 3.86
CA ALA A 68 -10.55 -4.98 3.96
C ALA A 68 -11.50 -6.12 3.54
N LYS A 69 -12.78 -5.84 3.29
CA LYS A 69 -13.83 -6.88 3.17
C LYS A 69 -13.58 -7.88 2.03
N ASP A 70 -13.02 -7.40 0.92
CA ASP A 70 -12.79 -8.19 -0.30
C ASP A 70 -11.33 -8.67 -0.41
N ILE A 71 -10.47 -8.24 0.52
CA ILE A 71 -9.06 -8.64 0.59
C ILE A 71 -8.97 -10.08 1.12
N LYS A 72 -8.12 -10.90 0.49
CA LYS A 72 -7.93 -12.31 0.86
C LYS A 72 -6.50 -12.56 1.29
N VAL A 73 -6.32 -13.41 2.30
CA VAL A 73 -4.99 -13.92 2.63
C VAL A 73 -4.41 -14.65 1.42
N ASN A 74 -3.12 -14.41 1.14
CA ASN A 74 -2.38 -14.83 -0.05
C ASN A 74 -2.75 -14.15 -1.38
N SER A 75 -3.62 -13.13 -1.40
CA SER A 75 -3.78 -12.29 -2.60
C SER A 75 -2.66 -11.24 -2.68
N LEU A 76 -2.45 -10.72 -3.89
CA LEU A 76 -1.67 -9.50 -4.11
C LEU A 76 -2.65 -8.31 -4.17
N ILE A 77 -2.26 -7.19 -3.58
CA ILE A 77 -2.95 -5.90 -3.71
C ILE A 77 -1.96 -4.84 -4.18
N GLU A 78 -2.47 -3.81 -4.85
CA GLU A 78 -1.69 -2.68 -5.33
C GLU A 78 -1.91 -1.48 -4.41
N ILE A 79 -0.84 -1.01 -3.77
CA ILE A 79 -0.85 0.18 -2.93
C ILE A 79 -0.17 1.31 -3.68
N PHE A 80 -0.85 2.45 -3.75
CA PHE A 80 -0.37 3.69 -4.35
C PHE A 80 -1.00 4.89 -3.63
N TYR A 81 -0.59 6.11 -3.95
CA TYR A 81 -0.96 7.34 -3.23
C TYR A 81 -2.48 7.56 -3.04
N LYS A 82 -3.35 7.04 -3.92
CA LYS A 82 -4.83 7.11 -3.75
C LYS A 82 -5.44 5.92 -2.98
N TYR A 83 -4.69 4.83 -2.75
CA TYR A 83 -5.18 3.71 -1.96
C TYR A 83 -5.44 4.19 -0.52
N PRO A 84 -6.54 3.79 0.15
CA PRO A 84 -6.98 4.37 1.43
C PRO A 84 -6.15 3.90 2.63
N ILE A 85 -4.83 4.02 2.58
CA ILE A 85 -3.90 3.79 3.69
C ILE A 85 -3.86 5.04 4.57
N SER A 86 -4.11 4.89 5.87
CA SER A 86 -3.94 5.96 6.86
C SER A 86 -2.60 5.91 7.57
N GLY A 87 -1.99 4.72 7.69
CA GLY A 87 -0.69 4.54 8.32
C GLY A 87 -0.02 3.23 7.96
N ILE A 88 1.30 3.18 8.14
CA ILE A 88 2.09 1.95 8.04
C ILE A 88 2.99 1.85 9.27
N GLU A 89 3.02 0.66 9.86
CA GLU A 89 3.78 0.34 11.07
C GLU A 89 4.65 -0.91 10.84
N LEU A 90 5.76 -1.01 11.58
CA LEU A 90 6.45 -2.28 11.79
C LEU A 90 5.69 -3.15 12.79
N GLU A 91 5.98 -4.46 12.81
CA GLU A 91 5.36 -5.39 13.77
C GLU A 91 5.69 -5.05 15.24
N ASP A 92 6.74 -4.27 15.50
CA ASP A 92 7.09 -3.75 16.84
C ASP A 92 6.30 -2.49 17.25
N GLY A 93 5.44 -1.98 16.37
CA GLY A 93 4.62 -0.78 16.58
C GLY A 93 5.28 0.53 16.17
N SER A 94 6.48 0.50 15.59
CA SER A 94 7.13 1.71 15.07
C SER A 94 6.37 2.25 13.85
N LEU A 95 5.89 3.49 13.92
CA LEU A 95 5.25 4.17 12.79
C LEU A 95 6.30 4.53 11.73
N ILE A 96 6.10 4.06 10.50
CA ILE A 96 7.02 4.33 9.38
C ILE A 96 6.45 5.38 8.42
N TRP A 97 5.12 5.49 8.36
CA TRP A 97 4.41 6.45 7.53
C TRP A 97 2.99 6.69 8.04
N SER A 98 2.48 7.90 7.86
CA SER A 98 1.08 8.27 8.12
C SER A 98 0.60 9.25 7.07
N ARG A 99 -0.68 9.17 6.71
CA ARG A 99 -1.32 10.15 5.85
C ARG A 99 -1.50 11.46 6.61
N GLY A 100 -1.08 12.57 5.98
CA GLY A 100 -1.20 13.93 6.51
C GLY A 100 -2.58 14.54 6.29
#